data_AF-A0A2E2FJM3-F1
#
_entry.id   AF-A0A2E2FJM3-F1
#
_cell.length_a   1.000
_cell.length_b   1.000
_cell.length_c   1.000
_cell.angle_alpha   90.00
_cell.angle_beta   90.00
_cell.angle_gamma   90.00
#
_symmetry.space_group_name_H-M   'P 1'
#
loop_
_entity.id
_entity.type
_entity.pdbx_description
1 polymer ?
#
loop_
_entity_poly.entity_id
_entity_poly.type
_entity_poly.pdbx_seq_one_letter_code
_entity_poly.pdbx_strand_id
1 'polypeptide(L)' 'MARSKDGLTPTLLVNKIRENQNNNGTLKSLFAKQFLGKFSKEELDGFTRSIEKEISRREMDRVNEMRETLEKLGYKVEKK' A
#
# COMPACT_ATOMS: atom_id res chain seq x y z
N MET A 1 35.51 -10.79 40.07
CA MET A 1 34.75 -11.21 38.87
C MET A 1 33.43 -10.45 38.86
N ALA A 2 33.17 -9.68 37.80
CA ALA A 2 32.00 -8.82 37.68
C ALA A 2 30.71 -9.65 37.58
N ARG A 3 29.70 -9.35 38.42
CA ARG A 3 28.36 -9.94 38.32
C ARG A 3 27.67 -9.38 37.08
N SER A 4 27.18 -10.27 36.22
CA SER A 4 26.32 -9.92 35.08
C SER A 4 25.07 -9.18 35.57
N LYS A 5 24.83 -7.98 35.03
CA LYS A 5 23.55 -7.28 35.17
C LYS A 5 22.57 -7.88 34.15
N ASP A 6 22.11 -9.10 34.38
CA ASP A 6 20.99 -9.72 33.65
C ASP A 6 19.64 -9.24 34.22
N GLY A 7 19.53 -7.94 34.47
CA GLY A 7 18.26 -7.29 34.80
C GLY A 7 17.75 -6.63 33.54
N LEU A 8 16.50 -6.90 33.16
CA LEU A 8 15.78 -6.17 32.12
C LEU A 8 15.75 -4.67 32.50
N THR A 9 16.79 -3.93 32.10
CA THR A 9 16.88 -2.51 32.46
C THR A 9 15.78 -1.75 31.74
N PRO A 10 15.25 -0.65 32.30
CA PRO A 10 14.22 0.14 31.64
C PRO A 10 14.62 0.55 30.21
N THR A 11 15.89 0.86 29.99
CA THR A 11 16.46 1.14 28.67
C THR A 11 16.45 -0.09 27.76
N LEU A 12 16.84 -1.27 28.26
CA LEU A 12 16.79 -2.52 27.48
C LEU A 12 15.34 -2.93 27.15
N LEU A 13 14.39 -2.70 28.05
CA LEU A 13 12.97 -2.93 27.82
C LEU A 13 12.41 -1.98 26.75
N VAL A 14 12.70 -0.68 26.86
CA VAL A 14 12.29 0.32 25.86
C VAL A 14 12.91 0.03 24.50
N ASN A 15 14.18 -0.38 24.46
CA ASN A 15 14.84 -0.79 23.23
C ASN A 15 14.21 -2.04 22.61
N LYS A 16 13.91 -3.07 23.40
CA LYS A 16 13.19 -4.26 22.91
C LYS A 16 11.77 -3.93 22.39
N ILE A 17 11.06 -3.01 23.05
CA ILE A 17 9.73 -2.57 22.60
C ILE A 17 9.84 -1.77 21.29
N ARG A 18 10.84 -0.90 21.15
CA ARG A 18 11.10 -0.12 19.93
C ARG A 18 11.58 -0.99 18.76
N GLU A 19 12.41 -2.00 19.02
CA GLU A 19 12.86 -2.99 18.03
C GLU A 19 11.67 -3.77 17.44
N ASN A 20 10.70 -4.14 18.27
CA ASN A 20 9.46 -4.77 17.81
C ASN A 20 8.50 -3.81 17.09
N GLN A 21 8.53 -2.51 17.41
CA GLN A 21 7.73 -1.50 16.71
C GLN A 21 8.27 -1.15 15.32
N ASN A 22 9.57 -1.32 15.05
CA ASN A 22 10.20 -0.95 13.78
C ASN A 22 10.45 -2.12 12.81
N ASN A 23 10.41 -3.39 13.26
CA ASN A 23 10.82 -4.52 12.41
C ASN A 23 9.76 -5.05 11.43
N ASN A 24 8.50 -4.63 11.53
CA ASN A 24 7.46 -5.01 10.55
C ASN A 24 7.20 -3.97 9.46
N GLY A 25 7.97 -2.87 9.44
CA GLY A 25 7.82 -1.78 8.49
C GLY A 25 6.38 -1.21 8.42
N THR A 26 6.09 -0.39 7.41
CA THR A 26 4.72 0.07 7.16
C THR A 26 3.82 -1.09 6.76
N LEU A 27 2.50 -0.95 6.91
CA LEU A 27 1.51 -1.93 6.40
C LEU A 27 1.79 -2.30 4.94
N LYS A 28 2.21 -1.32 4.12
CA LYS A 28 2.61 -1.54 2.71
C LYS A 28 3.79 -2.50 2.61
N SER A 29 4.81 -2.32 3.43
CA SER A 29 5.98 -3.20 3.42
C SER A 29 5.72 -4.59 4.01
N LEU A 30 4.86 -4.69 5.03
CA LEU A 30 4.41 -5.98 5.57
C LEU A 30 3.62 -6.75 4.51
N PHE A 31 2.68 -6.07 3.85
CA PHE A 31 1.89 -6.64 2.76
C PHE A 31 2.79 -7.10 1.61
N ALA A 32 3.71 -6.25 1.15
CA ALA A 32 4.64 -6.61 0.08
C ALA A 32 5.49 -7.83 0.45
N LYS A 33 6.04 -7.88 1.67
CA LYS A 33 6.87 -9.02 2.11
C LYS A 33 6.07 -10.31 2.25
N GLN A 34 4.89 -10.26 2.85
CA GLN A 34 4.12 -11.47 3.19
C GLN A 34 3.30 -12.02 2.02
N PHE A 35 2.83 -11.15 1.13
CA PHE A 35 1.93 -11.50 0.04
C PHE A 35 2.62 -11.39 -1.31
N LEU A 36 3.30 -10.28 -1.62
CA LEU A 36 3.91 -10.08 -2.93
C LEU A 36 5.26 -10.80 -3.10
N GLY A 37 6.04 -10.96 -2.02
CA GLY A 37 7.37 -11.57 -2.05
C GLY A 37 7.41 -13.06 -2.38
N LYS A 38 6.26 -13.72 -2.51
CA LYS A 38 6.14 -15.15 -2.87
C LYS A 38 5.96 -15.37 -4.38
N PHE A 39 5.71 -14.31 -5.14
CA PHE A 39 5.45 -14.38 -6.57
C PHE A 39 6.73 -14.20 -7.39
N SER A 40 6.78 -14.80 -8.57
CA SER A 40 7.83 -14.54 -9.55
C SER A 40 7.70 -13.12 -10.12
N LYS A 41 8.75 -12.66 -10.79
CA LYS A 41 8.72 -11.36 -11.48
C LYS A 41 7.61 -11.31 -12.53
N GLU A 42 7.45 -12.37 -13.32
CA GLU A 42 6.43 -12.47 -14.38
C GLU A 42 5.02 -12.39 -13.81
N GLU A 43 4.78 -13.03 -12.66
CA GLU A 43 3.48 -12.97 -11.96
C GLU A 43 3.21 -11.56 -11.43
N LEU A 44 4.21 -10.90 -10.83
CA LEU A 44 4.12 -9.51 -10.37
C LEU A 44 3.87 -8.53 -11.52
N ASP A 45 4.49 -8.75 -12.67
CA ASP A 45 4.25 -7.99 -13.90
C ASP A 45 2.79 -8.18 -14.37
N GLY A 46 2.23 -9.38 -14.24
CA GLY A 46 0.81 -9.67 -14.50
C GLY A 46 -0.16 -8.96 -13.55
N PHE A 47 0.18 -8.91 -12.26
CA PHE A 47 -0.57 -8.14 -11.26
C PHE A 47 -0.54 -6.65 -11.58
N THR A 48 0.63 -6.12 -11.94
CA THR A 48 0.80 -4.70 -12.31
C THR A 48 -0.13 -4.32 -13.46
N ARG A 49 -0.14 -5.10 -14.55
CA ARG A 49 -1.05 -4.88 -15.69
C ARG A 49 -2.52 -4.93 -15.30
N SER A 50 -2.89 -5.81 -14.38
CA SER A 50 -4.27 -5.95 -13.91
C SER A 50 -4.70 -4.76 -13.06
N ILE A 51 -3.81 -4.27 -12.19
CA ILE A 51 -4.01 -3.07 -11.37
C ILE A 51 -4.15 -1.84 -12.26
N GLU A 52 -3.29 -1.68 -13.26
CA GLU A 52 -3.35 -0.56 -14.21
C GLU A 52 -4.69 -0.53 -14.96
N LYS A 53 -5.16 -1.68 -15.47
CA LYS A 53 -6.47 -1.78 -16.13
C LYS A 53 -7.62 -1.37 -15.23
N GLU A 54 -7.58 -1.79 -13.97
CA GLU A 54 -8.60 -1.45 -12.97
C GLU A 54 -8.60 0.06 -12.67
N ILE A 55 -7.42 0.68 -12.53
CA ILE A 55 -7.28 2.12 -12.33
C ILE A 55 -7.89 2.87 -13.51
N SER A 56 -7.49 2.53 -14.75
CA SER A 56 -8.03 3.17 -15.95
C SER A 56 -9.54 3.01 -16.08
N ARG A 57 -10.10 1.85 -15.70
CA ARG A 57 -11.56 1.66 -15.67
C ARG A 57 -12.23 2.65 -14.71
N ARG A 58 -11.72 2.79 -13.48
CA ARG A 58 -12.28 3.72 -12.49
C ARG A 58 -12.15 5.18 -12.91
N GLU A 59 -11.07 5.54 -13.59
CA GLU A 59 -10.91 6.88 -14.16
C GLU A 59 -11.97 7.15 -15.24
N MET A 60 -12.22 6.17 -16.11
CA MET A 60 -13.28 6.27 -17.12
C MET A 60 -14.68 6.34 -16.50
N ASP A 61 -14.95 5.57 -15.46
CA ASP A 61 -16.22 5.63 -14.72
C ASP A 61 -16.44 7.03 -14.16
N ARG A 62 -15.41 7.63 -13.54
CA ARG A 62 -15.47 9.01 -13.06
C ARG A 62 -15.69 10.04 -14.17
N VAL A 63 -15.04 9.86 -15.33
CA VAL A 63 -15.27 10.74 -16.50
C VAL A 63 -16.72 10.64 -16.97
N ASN A 64 -17.29 9.43 -17.00
CA ASN A 64 -18.68 9.22 -17.38
C ASN A 64 -19.64 9.88 -16.39
N GLU A 65 -19.43 9.72 -15.08
CA GLU A 65 -20.22 10.41 -14.04
C GLU A 65 -20.18 11.94 -14.20
N MET A 66 -18.99 12.49 -14.47
CA MET A 66 -18.82 13.92 -14.73
C MET A 66 -19.55 14.36 -15.99
N ARG A 67 -19.47 13.55 -17.06
CA ARG A 67 -20.18 13.81 -18.31
C ARG A 67 -21.69 13.82 -18.11
N GLU A 68 -22.24 12.82 -17.43
CA GLU A 68 -23.67 12.76 -17.10
C GLU A 68 -24.12 13.97 -16.28
N THR A 69 -23.28 14.42 -15.34
CA THR A 69 -23.55 15.62 -14.55
C THR A 69 -23.62 16.87 -15.43
N LEU A 70 -22.67 17.03 -16.36
CA LEU A 70 -22.63 18.16 -17.30
C LEU A 70 -23.80 18.13 -18.29
N GLU A 71 -24.16 16.95 -18.79
CA GLU A 71 -25.30 16.77 -19.68
C GLU A 71 -26.63 17.11 -18.98
N LYS A 72 -26.81 16.73 -17.70
CA LYS A 72 -27.97 17.16 -16.88
C LYS A 72 -28.05 18.66 -16.68
N LEU A 73 -26.91 19.35 -16.66
CA LEU A 73 -26.83 20.81 -16.58
C LEU A 73 -27.00 21.50 -17.95
N GLY A 74 -27.22 20.75 -19.02
CA GLY A 74 -27.44 21.25 -20.38
C GLY A 74 -26.17 21.54 -21.17
N TYR A 75 -24.99 21.13 -20.67
CA TYR A 75 -23.73 21.23 -21.40
C TYR A 75 -23.52 20.02 -22.31
N LYS A 76 -23.10 20.27 -23.54
CA LYS A 76 -22.71 19.23 -24.49
C LYS A 76 -21.22 18.92 -24.33
N VAL A 77 -20.89 17.68 -23.95
CA VAL A 77 -19.51 17.23 -23.81
C VAL A 77 -19.07 16.51 -25.08
N GLU A 78 -18.06 17.05 -25.77
CA GLU A 78 -17.45 16.44 -26.95
C GLU A 78 -16.00 16.07 -26.65
N LYS A 79 -15.59 14.87 -27.06
CA LYS A 79 -14.21 14.42 -26.95
C LYS A 79 -13.39 15.13 -28.04
N LYS A 80 -12.29 15.79 -27.64
CA LYS A 80 -11.30 16.35 -28.57
C LYS A 80 -10.49 15.25 -29.25
#